data_AF-A0A8D8V0X2-F1
#
_entry.id   AF-A0A8D8V0X2-F1
#
_cell.length_a   1.000
_cell.length_b   1.000
_cell.length_c   1.000
_cell.angle_alpha   90.00
_cell.angle_beta   90.00
_cell.angle_gamma   90.00
#
_symmetry.space_group_name_H-M   'P 1'
#
loop_
_entity.id
_entity.type
_entity.pdbx_description
1 polymer ?
#
loop_
_entity_poly.entity_id
_entity_poly.type
_entity_poly.pdbx_seq_one_letter_code
_entity_poly.pdbx_strand_id
1 'polypeptide(L)'
;MDGKKARITLVTPWTKLRLVTPWTNLRLVTPWINLRLVTPWINLRLVTPWTNLRLVTPWTNLRLVTPWINLRLVTPWTSLRLVTPWTNLRLVTPWINLRLVTPWTSLR
;
A
#
# COMPACT_ATOMS: atom_id res chain seq x y z
N MET A 1 1.07 26.57 4.61
CA MET A 1 1.90 25.63 3.82
C MET A 1 0.97 24.88 2.89
N ASP A 2 0.86 25.31 1.62
CA ASP A 2 0.08 24.61 0.60
C ASP A 2 0.73 23.26 0.29
N GLY A 3 0.41 22.27 1.13
CA GLY A 3 0.89 20.92 0.98
C GLY A 3 0.23 20.29 -0.24
N LYS A 4 0.92 20.31 -1.38
CA LYS A 4 0.46 19.69 -2.63
C LYS A 4 -0.06 18.27 -2.37
N LYS A 5 -1.37 18.09 -2.48
CA LYS A 5 -2.03 16.79 -2.40
C LYS A 5 -1.87 16.09 -3.74
N ALA A 6 -1.27 14.91 -3.76
CA ALA A 6 -1.24 14.07 -4.95
C ALA A 6 -2.48 13.18 -4.97
N ARG A 7 -3.30 13.29 -6.01
CA ARG A 7 -4.39 12.35 -6.31
C ARG A 7 -4.09 11.69 -7.65
N ILE A 8 -3.85 10.39 -7.64
CA ILE A 8 -3.43 9.65 -8.84
C ILE A 8 -4.37 8.46 -9.05
N THR A 9 -4.88 8.34 -10.27
CA THR A 9 -5.59 7.16 -10.76
C THR A 9 -4.88 6.66 -12.00
N LEU A 10 -4.45 5.39 -12.01
CA LEU A 10 -3.78 4.79 -13.17
C LEU A 10 -4.42 3.45 -13.51
N VAL A 11 -4.58 3.24 -14.82
CA VAL A 11 -4.99 1.98 -15.44
C VAL A 11 -4.02 1.74 -16.60
N THR A 12 -3.00 0.94 -16.36
CA THR A 12 -1.95 0.59 -17.33
C THR A 12 -1.60 -0.89 -17.18
N PRO A 13 -0.95 -1.53 -18.16
CA PRO A 13 -0.52 -2.92 -18.04
C PRO A 13 0.51 -3.14 -16.91
N TRP A 14 1.36 -2.15 -16.70
CA TRP A 14 2.39 -2.15 -15.67
C TRP A 14 2.54 -0.76 -15.07
N THR A 15 2.72 -0.68 -13.75
CA THR A 15 3.02 0.57 -13.06
C THR A 15 4.23 0.40 -12.14
N LYS A 16 5.24 1.26 -12.36
CA LYS A 16 6.33 1.49 -11.41
C LYS A 16 6.28 2.95 -10.99
N LEU A 17 6.06 3.21 -9.70
CA LEU A 17 5.85 4.57 -9.22
C LEU A 17 6.63 4.83 -7.93
N ARG A 18 7.33 5.97 -7.92
CA ARG A 18 8.02 6.52 -6.74
C ARG A 18 7.48 7.92 -6.49
N LEU A 19 6.96 8.16 -5.30
CA LEU A 19 6.32 9.43 -4.95
C LEU A 19 6.81 9.94 -3.60
N VAL A 20 7.10 11.24 -3.56
CA VAL A 20 7.44 11.98 -2.34
C VAL A 20 6.61 13.26 -2.33
N THR A 21 5.56 13.28 -1.52
CA THR A 21 4.63 14.42 -1.41
C THR A 21 4.09 14.52 0.02
N PRO A 22 3.56 15.68 0.43
CA PRO A 22 2.97 15.85 1.76
C PRO A 22 1.76 14.94 2.02
N TRP A 23 0.92 14.73 1.01
CA TRP A 23 -0.30 13.93 1.11
C TRP A 23 -0.53 13.19 -0.19
N THR A 24 -0.91 11.91 -0.10
CA THR A 24 -1.22 11.10 -1.28
C THR A 24 -2.51 10.32 -1.13
N ASN A 25 -3.32 10.34 -2.19
CA ASN A 25 -4.44 9.44 -2.41
C ASN A 25 -4.25 8.69 -3.74
N LEU A 26 -4.00 7.38 -3.68
CA LEU A 26 -3.80 6.52 -4.87
C LEU A 26 -4.96 5.54 -5.06
N ARG A 27 -5.43 5.43 -6.31
CA ARG A 27 -6.27 4.32 -6.77
C ARG A 27 -5.66 3.71 -8.04
N LEU A 28 -5.17 2.47 -7.97
CA LEU A 28 -4.52 1.83 -9.12
C LEU A 28 -5.20 0.49 -9.43
N VAL A 29 -5.42 0.25 -10.73
CA VAL A 29 -5.95 -1.01 -11.25
C VAL A 29 -5.10 -1.43 -12.43
N THR A 30 -4.14 -2.31 -12.19
CA THR A 30 -3.18 -2.78 -13.20
C THR A 30 -2.83 -4.26 -12.97
N PRO A 31 -2.39 -4.99 -14.00
CA PRO A 31 -1.88 -6.35 -13.86
C PRO A 31 -0.72 -6.47 -12.85
N TRP A 32 0.23 -5.52 -12.88
CA TRP A 32 1.43 -5.54 -12.04
C TRP A 32 1.76 -4.16 -11.48
N ILE A 33 2.16 -4.13 -10.22
CA ILE A 33 2.55 -2.90 -9.51
C ILE A 33 3.83 -3.07 -8.70
N ASN A 34 4.71 -2.07 -8.81
CA ASN A 34 5.78 -1.82 -7.86
C ASN A 34 5.74 -0.36 -7.36
N LEU A 35 5.42 -0.14 -6.08
CA LEU A 35 5.37 1.21 -5.49
C LEU A 35 6.42 1.41 -4.39
N ARG A 36 6.99 2.61 -4.39
CA ARG A 36 7.74 3.16 -3.26
C ARG A 36 7.22 4.55 -2.90
N LEU A 37 6.59 4.70 -1.74
CA LEU A 37 6.00 5.97 -1.31
C LEU A 37 6.65 6.42 0.01
N VAL A 38 6.98 7.71 0.06
CA VAL A 38 7.45 8.39 1.28
C VAL A 38 6.66 9.67 1.45
N THR A 39 5.69 9.67 2.36
CA THR A 39 4.79 10.81 2.56
C THR A 39 4.38 10.89 4.03
N PRO A 40 4.00 12.08 4.54
CA PRO A 40 3.34 12.22 5.84
C PRO A 40 2.05 11.38 5.99
N TRP A 41 1.22 11.36 4.94
CA TRP A 41 -0.07 10.66 4.95
C TRP A 41 -0.36 9.95 3.63
N ILE A 42 -0.90 8.73 3.70
CA ILE A 42 -1.33 7.93 2.54
C ILE A 42 -2.71 7.34 2.76
N ASN A 43 -3.55 7.48 1.72
CA ASN A 43 -4.70 6.62 1.48
C ASN A 43 -4.48 5.88 0.14
N LEU A 44 -4.57 4.54 0.15
CA LEU A 44 -4.20 3.72 -1.00
C LEU A 44 -5.19 2.58 -1.22
N ARG A 45 -5.72 2.49 -2.44
CA ARG A 45 -6.56 1.38 -2.89
C ARG A 45 -5.95 0.72 -4.14
N LEU A 46 -5.63 -0.56 -4.04
CA LEU A 46 -5.10 -1.35 -5.16
C LEU A 46 -5.97 -2.58 -5.45
N VAL A 47 -6.18 -2.83 -6.74
CA VAL A 47 -6.78 -4.06 -7.25
C VAL A 47 -5.90 -4.56 -8.38
N THR A 48 -5.12 -5.61 -8.14
CA THR A 48 -4.09 -6.07 -9.08
C THR A 48 -3.81 -7.57 -8.90
N PRO A 49 -3.42 -8.31 -9.94
CA PRO A 49 -2.85 -9.65 -9.83
C PRO A 49 -1.60 -9.75 -8.94
N TRP A 50 -0.67 -8.81 -9.05
CA TRP A 50 0.61 -8.87 -8.33
C TRP A 50 1.04 -7.50 -7.83
N THR A 51 1.43 -7.43 -6.56
CA THR A 51 1.87 -6.17 -5.93
C THR A 51 3.15 -6.32 -5.12
N ASN A 52 4.09 -5.39 -5.34
CA ASN A 52 5.20 -5.11 -4.41
C ASN A 52 5.10 -3.68 -3.89
N LEU A 53 5.02 -3.51 -2.56
CA LEU A 53 4.86 -2.22 -1.89
C LEU A 53 5.93 -1.97 -0.84
N ARG A 54 6.51 -0.75 -0.88
CA ARG A 54 7.31 -0.20 0.21
C ARG A 54 6.79 1.18 0.60
N LEU A 55 6.34 1.29 1.84
CA LEU A 55 5.74 2.52 2.39
C LEU A 55 6.48 2.96 3.65
N VAL A 56 6.83 4.24 3.71
CA VAL A 56 7.39 4.89 4.90
C VAL A 56 6.61 6.17 5.15
N THR A 57 5.77 6.16 6.18
CA THR A 57 4.86 7.28 6.49
C THR A 57 4.57 7.36 7.99
N PRO A 58 4.19 8.53 8.51
CA PRO A 58 3.56 8.68 9.82
C PRO A 58 2.18 7.99 9.95
N TRP A 59 1.36 8.05 8.89
CA TRP A 59 -0.01 7.53 8.89
C TRP A 59 -0.37 6.85 7.57
N THR A 60 -1.02 5.68 7.65
CA THR A 60 -1.45 4.90 6.49
C THR A 60 -2.86 4.34 6.60
N ASN A 61 -3.61 4.41 5.51
CA ASN A 61 -4.83 3.64 5.28
C ASN A 61 -4.73 2.88 3.95
N LEU A 62 -4.76 1.55 4.00
CA LEU A 62 -4.51 0.67 2.87
C LEU A 62 -5.69 -0.29 2.64
N ARG A 63 -6.15 -0.39 1.39
CA ARG A 63 -7.10 -1.41 0.92
C ARG A 63 -6.54 -2.13 -0.29
N LEU A 64 -6.20 -3.39 -0.12
CA LEU A 64 -5.46 -4.18 -1.09
C LEU A 64 -6.25 -5.45 -1.43
N VAL A 65 -6.50 -5.66 -2.72
CA VAL A 65 -7.12 -6.87 -3.25
C VAL A 65 -6.20 -7.42 -4.33
N THR A 66 -5.53 -8.53 -4.05
CA THR A 66 -4.54 -9.09 -4.96
C THR A 66 -4.30 -10.57 -4.71
N PRO A 67 -4.10 -11.40 -5.74
CA PRO A 67 -3.61 -12.77 -5.63
C PRO A 67 -2.29 -12.93 -4.84
N TRP A 68 -1.36 -12.00 -5.03
CA TRP A 68 -0.01 -12.07 -4.46
C TRP A 68 0.49 -10.70 -4.03
N ILE A 69 0.95 -10.61 -2.77
CA ILE A 69 1.52 -9.38 -2.26
C ILE A 69 2.83 -9.59 -1.48
N ASN A 70 3.76 -8.66 -1.72
CA ASN A 70 4.86 -8.36 -0.83
C ASN A 70 4.72 -6.92 -0.32
N LEU A 71 4.53 -6.73 0.98
CA LEU A 71 4.35 -5.42 1.60
C LEU A 71 5.36 -5.20 2.72
N ARG A 72 6.11 -4.11 2.60
CA ARG A 72 6.93 -3.54 3.68
C ARG A 72 6.37 -2.19 4.09
N LEU A 73 5.94 -2.08 5.34
CA LEU A 73 5.36 -0.88 5.91
C LEU A 73 6.12 -0.45 7.16
N VAL A 74 6.53 0.81 7.19
CA VAL A 74 7.14 1.46 8.37
C VAL A 74 6.33 2.70 8.68
N THR A 75 5.60 2.67 9.80
CA THR A 75 4.70 3.75 10.19
C THR A 75 4.31 3.67 11.66
N PRO A 76 4.14 4.81 12.36
CA PRO A 76 3.49 4.88 13.67
C PRO A 76 2.05 4.33 13.68
N TRP A 77 1.25 4.61 12.65
CA TRP A 77 -0.17 4.24 12.63
C TRP A 77 -0.60 3.63 11.30
N THR A 78 -1.35 2.53 11.37
CA THR A 78 -1.88 1.83 10.18
C THR A 78 -3.31 1.35 10.37
N SER A 79 -4.13 1.58 9.34
CA SER A 79 -5.27 0.73 9.02
C SER A 79 -5.00 -0.04 7.73
N LEU A 80 -5.06 -1.37 7.78
CA LEU A 80 -4.80 -2.24 6.64
C LEU A 80 -5.94 -3.25 6.46
N ARG A 81 -6.56 -3.24 5.29
CA ARG A 81 -7.44 -4.31 4.80
C ARG A 81 -6.80 -4.99 3.61
N LEU A 82 -6.52 -6.28 3.75
CA LEU A 82 -5.87 -7.10 2.74
C LEU A 82 -6.72 -8.35 2.44
N VAL A 83 -6.98 -8.57 1.15
CA VAL A 83 -7.63 -9.79 0.62
C VAL A 83 -6.67 -10.41 -0.38
N THR A 84 -6.11 -11.56 -0.05
CA THR A 84 -5.11 -12.24 -0.89
C THR A 84 -4.99 -13.74 -0.57
N PRO A 85 -4.86 -14.61 -1.56
CA PRO A 85 -4.36 -15.97 -1.42
C PRO A 85 -2.97 -16.06 -0.76
N TRP A 86 -2.03 -15.20 -1.14
CA TRP A 86 -0.63 -15.28 -0.72
C TRP A 86 -0.08 -13.93 -0.28
N THR A 87 0.56 -13.89 0.89
CA THR A 87 1.13 -12.64 1.42
C THR A 87 2.45 -12.82 2.16
N ASN A 88 3.37 -11.88 1.91
CA ASN A 88 4.53 -11.62 2.74
C ASN A 88 4.44 -10.20 3.29
N LEU A 89 4.33 -10.07 4.61
CA LEU A 89 4.18 -8.80 5.31
C LEU A 89 5.37 -8.56 6.22
N ARG A 90 5.97 -7.37 6.10
CA ARG A 90 6.90 -6.81 7.08
C ARG A 90 6.36 -5.50 7.63
N LEU A 91 5.88 -5.51 8.87
CA LEU A 91 5.21 -4.35 9.48
C LEU A 91 6.01 -3.85 10.68
N VAL A 92 6.45 -2.60 10.61
CA VAL A 92 7.05 -1.90 11.75
C VAL A 92 6.10 -0.78 12.14
N THR A 93 5.21 -1.08 13.10
CA THR A 93 4.21 -0.13 13.61
C THR A 93 3.88 -0.38 15.08
N PRO A 94 3.80 0.67 15.91
CA PRO A 94 3.28 0.59 17.27
C PRO A 94 1.75 0.45 17.31
N TRP A 95 1.02 0.95 16.29
CA TRP A 95 -0.44 0.92 16.27
C TRP A 95 -0.99 0.38 14.94
N ILE A 96 -1.74 -0.71 15.01
CA ILE A 96 -2.31 -1.36 13.83
C ILE A 96 -3.76 -1.80 14.02
N ASN A 97 -4.58 -1.48 13.03
CA ASN A 97 -5.84 -2.16 12.79
C ASN A 97 -5.73 -2.97 11.50
N LEU A 98 -5.68 -4.30 11.63
CA LEU A 98 -5.44 -5.23 10.54
C LEU A 98 -6.68 -6.12 10.30
N ARG A 99 -7.18 -6.12 9.06
CA ARG A 99 -8.11 -7.13 8.57
C ARG A 99 -7.50 -7.88 7.40
N LEU A 100 -7.29 -9.17 7.61
CA LEU A 100 -6.60 -10.05 6.68
C LEU A 100 -7.54 -11.19 6.27
N VAL A 101 -7.74 -11.38 4.97
CA VAL A 101 -8.53 -12.51 4.43
C VAL A 101 -7.61 -13.28 3.49
N THR A 102 -7.10 -14.40 3.97
CA THR A 102 -6.07 -15.17 3.28
C THR A 102 -5.95 -16.61 3.80
N PRO A 103 -5.69 -17.58 2.92
CA PRO A 103 -5.35 -18.94 3.28
C PRO A 103 -3.86 -19.13 3.67
N TRP A 104 -2.93 -18.26 3.22
CA TRP A 104 -1.49 -18.44 3.43
C TRP A 104 -0.75 -17.13 3.77
N THR A 105 -0.08 -17.10 4.92
CA THR A 105 0.58 -15.90 5.44
C THR A 105 1.96 -16.13 6.01
N SER A 106 2.87 -15.21 5.69
CA SER A 106 4.09 -14.97 6.47
C SER A 106 4.09 -13.52 6.95
N LEU A 107 4.07 -13.32 8.27
CA LEU A 107 4.12 -12.02 8.93
C LEU A 107 5.39 -11.93 9.78
N ARG A 108 6.14 -10.84 9.62
CA ARG A 108 7.36 -10.52 10.38
C ARG A 108 7.37 -9.06 10.81
#